data_AF-A0A2N2LX06-F1
#
_entry.id   AF-A0A2N2LX06-F1
#
_cell.length_a   1.000
_cell.length_b   1.000
_cell.length_c   1.000
_cell.angle_alpha   90.00
_cell.angle_beta   90.00
_cell.angle_gamma   90.00
#
_symmetry.space_group_name_H-M   'P 1'
#
loop_
_entity.id
_entity.type
_entity.pdbx_description
1 polymer ?
#
loop_
_entity_poly.entity_id
_entity_poly.type
_entity_poly.pdbx_seq_one_letter_code
_entity_poly.pdbx_strand_id
1 'polypeptide(L)'
;MVDWFDSSMPSMLRLDQVNDSGEWHILSKFNWLDESSDLTLSAEEYKLPTGDYWVSDFWSGKTILVNSEDQLWLEGIGAHGCAVTAWRKAMPNESVYLGSDLHISQGVEVADWKVDLNEIKLTLRLPRKVEGRIKVWVPGVVHSVKVNNQMVNTQTNADGILSIPVAVGGFAHVVVEMK
;
A
#
# COMPACT_ATOMS: atom_id res chain seq x y z
N MET A 1 -13.76 2.11 -13.64
CA MET A 1 -14.58 0.91 -13.38
C MET A 1 -14.28 -0.08 -14.49
N VAL A 2 -13.91 -1.31 -14.15
CA VAL A 2 -13.34 -2.28 -15.10
C VAL A 2 -14.44 -3.08 -15.81
N ASP A 3 -15.62 -3.19 -15.19
CA ASP A 3 -16.74 -4.05 -15.58
C ASP A 3 -18.07 -3.27 -15.78
N TRP A 4 -18.01 -1.94 -15.92
CA TRP A 4 -19.20 -1.06 -16.00
C TRP A 4 -20.19 -1.52 -17.09
N PHE A 5 -19.68 -2.02 -18.22
CA PHE A 5 -20.51 -2.42 -19.37
C PHE A 5 -20.91 -3.89 -19.38
N ASP A 6 -20.38 -4.70 -18.44
CA ASP A 6 -20.53 -6.15 -18.45
C ASP A 6 -21.57 -6.65 -17.43
N SER A 7 -21.97 -5.81 -16.46
CA SER A 7 -22.93 -6.18 -15.42
C SER A 7 -23.81 -5.02 -14.98
N SER A 8 -25.03 -5.32 -14.50
CA SER A 8 -25.95 -4.32 -13.94
C SER A 8 -25.50 -3.75 -12.59
N MET A 9 -24.61 -4.47 -11.90
CA MET A 9 -24.00 -4.07 -10.62
C MET A 9 -22.49 -4.34 -10.69
N PRO A 10 -21.70 -3.33 -11.08
CA PRO A 10 -20.26 -3.48 -11.20
C PRO A 10 -19.67 -3.93 -9.87
N SER A 11 -18.97 -5.06 -9.93
CA SER A 11 -18.32 -5.71 -8.81
C SER A 11 -16.85 -5.35 -8.71
N MET A 12 -16.26 -4.70 -9.73
CA MET A 12 -14.83 -4.40 -9.78
C MET A 12 -14.52 -2.93 -10.06
N LEU A 13 -13.76 -2.32 -9.15
CA LEU A 13 -13.23 -0.97 -9.31
C LEU A 13 -11.71 -0.98 -9.33
N ARG A 14 -11.17 -0.18 -10.25
CA ARG A 14 -9.75 0.16 -10.34
C ARG A 14 -9.63 1.67 -10.40
N LEU A 15 -8.71 2.20 -9.63
CA LEU A 15 -8.27 3.58 -9.68
C LEU A 15 -6.75 3.62 -9.73
N ASP A 16 -6.23 4.18 -10.81
CA ASP A 16 -4.79 4.37 -11.01
C ASP A 16 -4.34 5.67 -10.34
N GLN A 17 -3.21 5.63 -9.66
CA GLN A 17 -2.64 6.73 -8.92
C GLN A 17 -1.15 6.84 -9.22
N VAL A 18 -0.64 8.07 -9.17
CA VAL A 18 0.78 8.34 -9.39
C VAL A 18 1.22 9.54 -8.56
N ASN A 19 2.39 9.42 -7.94
CA ASN A 19 3.11 10.53 -7.31
C ASN A 19 4.61 10.22 -7.29
N ASP A 20 5.37 10.95 -6.48
CA ASP A 20 6.83 10.80 -6.39
C ASP A 20 7.28 9.42 -5.89
N SER A 21 6.41 8.67 -5.20
CA SER A 21 6.69 7.28 -4.77
C SER A 21 6.40 6.22 -5.86
N GLY A 22 5.98 6.65 -7.05
CA GLY A 22 5.66 5.80 -8.18
C GLY A 22 4.15 5.65 -8.44
N GLU A 23 3.83 4.72 -9.34
CA GLU A 23 2.46 4.35 -9.69
C GLU A 23 1.93 3.28 -8.74
N TRP A 24 0.63 3.37 -8.39
CA TRP A 24 -0.07 2.30 -7.70
C TRP A 24 -1.53 2.22 -8.11
N HIS A 25 -2.15 1.07 -7.86
CA HIS A 25 -3.52 0.80 -8.23
C HIS A 25 -4.35 0.53 -6.98
N ILE A 26 -5.44 1.27 -6.79
CA ILE A 26 -6.43 0.94 -5.77
C ILE A 26 -7.46 0.04 -6.44
N LEU A 27 -7.55 -1.20 -5.96
CA LEU A 27 -8.46 -2.22 -6.47
C LEU A 27 -9.55 -2.51 -5.43
N SER A 28 -10.78 -2.68 -5.89
CA SER A 28 -11.89 -3.06 -5.03
C SER A 28 -12.79 -4.09 -5.69
N LYS A 29 -13.22 -5.07 -4.89
CA LYS A 29 -14.17 -6.11 -5.30
C LYS A 29 -15.35 -6.15 -4.33
N PHE A 30 -16.57 -6.18 -4.85
CA PHE A 30 -17.80 -6.18 -4.04
C PHE A 30 -18.40 -7.58 -3.95
N ASN A 31 -18.81 -7.97 -2.74
CA ASN A 31 -19.66 -9.13 -2.53
C ASN A 31 -21.13 -8.68 -2.63
N TRP A 32 -21.79 -8.91 -3.77
CA TRP A 32 -23.21 -8.57 -3.95
C TRP A 32 -24.18 -9.64 -3.44
N LEU A 33 -23.69 -10.73 -2.84
CA LEU A 33 -24.53 -11.77 -2.27
C LEU A 33 -25.16 -11.29 -0.95
N ASP A 34 -26.30 -11.88 -0.61
CA ASP A 34 -26.97 -11.68 0.68
C ASP A 34 -26.30 -12.45 1.84
N GLU A 35 -25.20 -13.14 1.58
CA GLU A 35 -24.41 -13.90 2.55
C GLU A 35 -22.92 -13.55 2.46
N SER A 36 -22.16 -13.93 3.50
CA SER A 36 -20.71 -13.78 3.51
C SER A 36 -20.07 -14.67 2.46
N SER A 37 -19.05 -14.16 1.75
CA SER A 37 -18.34 -14.89 0.71
C SER A 37 -16.86 -14.55 0.71
N ASP A 38 -16.04 -15.47 0.23
CA ASP A 38 -14.62 -15.23 0.01
C ASP A 38 -14.43 -14.56 -1.36
N LEU A 39 -13.55 -13.56 -1.42
CA LEU A 39 -13.23 -12.86 -2.66
C LEU A 39 -11.77 -13.10 -3.04
N THR A 40 -11.51 -13.25 -4.33
CA THR A 40 -10.16 -13.25 -4.88
C THR A 40 -9.94 -12.06 -5.80
N LEU A 41 -8.73 -11.50 -5.76
CA LEU A 41 -8.28 -10.44 -6.66
C LEU A 41 -6.95 -10.86 -7.30
N SER A 42 -6.78 -10.63 -8.60
CA SER A 42 -5.50 -10.82 -9.30
C SER A 42 -5.13 -9.61 -10.14
N ALA A 43 -3.83 -9.41 -10.37
CA ALA A 43 -3.35 -8.33 -11.24
C ALA A 43 -3.94 -8.43 -12.65
N GLU A 44 -4.08 -9.66 -13.17
CA GLU A 44 -4.66 -9.94 -14.49
C GLU A 44 -6.13 -9.53 -14.58
N GLU A 45 -6.96 -9.87 -13.58
CA GLU A 45 -8.40 -9.55 -13.55
C GLU A 45 -8.63 -8.04 -13.73
N TYR A 46 -7.75 -7.23 -13.16
CA TYR A 46 -7.80 -5.76 -13.22
C TYR A 46 -6.96 -5.16 -14.35
N LYS A 47 -6.42 -5.99 -15.26
CA LYS A 47 -5.61 -5.56 -16.42
C LYS A 47 -4.38 -4.76 -16.00
N LEU A 48 -3.75 -5.11 -14.88
CA LEU A 48 -2.48 -4.54 -14.47
C LEU A 48 -1.34 -5.13 -15.32
N PRO A 49 -0.20 -4.43 -15.47
CA PRO A 49 0.99 -5.00 -16.11
C PRO A 49 1.44 -6.30 -15.43
N THR A 50 1.96 -7.26 -16.19
CA THR A 50 2.53 -8.49 -15.60
C THR A 50 3.68 -8.17 -14.64
N GLY A 51 3.70 -8.87 -13.51
CA GLY A 51 4.74 -8.78 -12.49
C GLY A 51 4.20 -9.13 -11.11
N ASP A 52 5.08 -9.13 -10.13
CA ASP A 52 4.73 -9.32 -8.73
C ASP A 52 4.29 -7.98 -8.12
N TYR A 53 3.42 -8.04 -7.13
CA TYR A 53 2.84 -6.85 -6.50
C TYR A 53 2.91 -6.94 -5.00
N TRP A 54 3.38 -5.88 -4.37
CA TRP A 54 3.05 -5.62 -2.98
C TRP A 54 1.60 -5.16 -2.87
N VAL A 55 0.83 -5.86 -2.05
CA VAL A 55 -0.59 -5.62 -1.86
C VAL A 55 -0.88 -5.31 -0.41
N SER A 56 -1.41 -4.12 -0.16
CA SER A 56 -1.89 -3.70 1.15
C SER A 56 -3.41 -3.82 1.22
N ASP A 57 -3.91 -4.60 2.18
CA ASP A 57 -5.33 -4.68 2.51
C ASP A 57 -5.69 -3.58 3.51
N PHE A 58 -6.73 -2.81 3.17
CA PHE A 58 -7.22 -1.70 3.97
C PHE A 58 -7.85 -2.13 5.28
N TRP A 59 -8.55 -3.26 5.28
CA TRP A 59 -9.36 -3.65 6.43
C TRP A 59 -8.55 -4.41 7.46
N SER A 60 -7.77 -5.41 7.04
CA SER A 60 -6.90 -6.14 7.97
C SER A 60 -5.61 -5.38 8.30
N GLY A 61 -5.26 -4.37 7.51
CA GLY A 61 -3.97 -3.71 7.62
C GLY A 61 -2.79 -4.64 7.34
N LYS A 62 -3.00 -5.78 6.66
CA LYS A 62 -1.90 -6.66 6.22
C LYS A 62 -1.30 -6.13 4.92
N THR A 63 -0.02 -6.40 4.72
CA THR A 63 0.66 -6.17 3.45
C THR A 63 1.42 -7.43 3.09
N ILE A 64 1.23 -7.93 1.88
CA ILE A 64 1.81 -9.17 1.39
C ILE A 64 2.39 -8.97 -0.01
N LEU A 65 3.31 -9.85 -0.42
CA LEU A 65 3.73 -9.97 -1.81
C LEU A 65 2.83 -11.00 -2.52
N VAL A 66 2.23 -10.62 -3.63
CA VAL A 66 1.43 -11.49 -4.52
C VAL A 66 2.21 -11.64 -5.81
N ASN A 67 2.56 -12.87 -6.17
CA ASN A 67 3.31 -13.12 -7.40
C ASN A 67 2.39 -13.01 -8.63
N SER A 68 2.97 -12.82 -9.80
CA SER A 68 2.26 -12.66 -11.08
C SER A 68 1.22 -13.75 -11.40
N GLU A 69 1.45 -14.99 -10.97
CA GLU A 69 0.55 -16.14 -11.19
C GLU A 69 -0.43 -16.38 -10.02
N ASP A 70 -0.30 -15.63 -8.93
CA ASP A 70 -1.08 -15.82 -7.71
C ASP A 70 -2.29 -14.86 -7.65
N GLN A 71 -3.23 -15.20 -6.78
CA GLN A 71 -4.36 -14.34 -6.41
C GLN A 71 -4.27 -13.96 -4.95
N LEU A 72 -4.66 -12.73 -4.62
CA LEU A 72 -4.96 -12.36 -3.25
C LEU A 72 -6.28 -13.02 -2.84
N TRP A 73 -6.26 -13.80 -1.75
CA TRP A 73 -7.44 -14.35 -1.12
C TRP A 73 -7.88 -13.51 0.07
N LEU A 74 -9.15 -13.12 0.09
CA LEU A 74 -9.77 -12.35 1.16
C LEU A 74 -10.99 -13.12 1.68
N GLU A 75 -10.86 -13.61 2.91
CA GLU A 75 -11.85 -14.48 3.53
C GLU A 75 -12.97 -13.69 4.21
N GLY A 76 -14.20 -14.21 4.15
CA GLY A 76 -15.30 -13.77 4.99
C GLY A 76 -15.77 -12.33 4.71
N ILE A 77 -15.79 -11.90 3.45
CA ILE A 77 -16.37 -10.62 3.07
C ILE A 77 -17.89 -10.69 3.28
N GLY A 78 -18.40 -9.95 4.26
CA GLY A 78 -19.82 -9.95 4.60
C GLY A 78 -20.74 -9.62 3.41
N ALA A 79 -22.02 -9.96 3.55
CA ALA A 79 -23.06 -9.64 2.57
C ALA A 79 -23.04 -8.14 2.21
N HIS A 80 -23.09 -7.83 0.91
CA HIS A 80 -22.99 -6.45 0.39
C HIS A 80 -21.70 -5.71 0.78
N GLY A 81 -20.68 -6.46 1.22
CA GLY A 81 -19.38 -5.95 1.64
C GLY A 81 -18.42 -5.70 0.47
N CYS A 82 -17.24 -5.15 0.77
CA CYS A 82 -16.21 -4.93 -0.22
C CYS A 82 -14.80 -5.19 0.30
N ALA A 83 -13.96 -5.68 -0.59
CA ALA A 83 -12.51 -5.64 -0.48
C ALA A 83 -12.00 -4.31 -1.04
N VAL A 84 -11.03 -3.68 -0.36
CA VAL A 84 -10.29 -2.52 -0.87
C VAL A 84 -8.81 -2.77 -0.63
N THR A 85 -7.99 -2.64 -1.67
CA THR A 85 -6.56 -2.99 -1.63
C THR A 85 -5.74 -2.01 -2.47
N ALA A 86 -4.49 -1.75 -2.06
CA ALA A 86 -3.53 -0.96 -2.83
C ALA A 86 -2.42 -1.88 -3.37
N TRP A 87 -2.23 -1.87 -4.68
CA TRP A 87 -1.31 -2.73 -5.42
C TRP A 87 -0.16 -1.90 -5.98
N ARG A 88 1.06 -2.29 -5.64
CA ARG A 88 2.30 -1.65 -6.10
C ARG A 88 3.19 -2.68 -6.72
N LYS A 89 3.63 -2.41 -7.95
CA LYS A 89 4.52 -3.33 -8.63
C LYS A 89 5.81 -3.49 -7.83
N ALA A 90 6.17 -4.73 -7.54
CA ALA A 90 7.44 -5.05 -6.91
C ALA A 90 8.53 -5.01 -7.98
N MET A 91 9.56 -4.19 -7.74
CA MET A 91 10.71 -4.07 -8.61
C MET A 91 11.95 -4.61 -7.88
N PRO A 92 12.80 -5.42 -8.54
CA PRO A 92 13.98 -5.99 -7.89
C PRO A 92 14.90 -4.89 -7.34
N ASN A 93 15.25 -5.00 -6.06
CA ASN A 93 16.15 -4.08 -5.36
C ASN A 93 15.70 -2.61 -5.31
N GLU A 94 14.40 -2.33 -5.46
CA GLU A 94 13.86 -0.97 -5.35
C GLU A 94 12.96 -0.84 -4.11
N SER A 95 13.21 0.15 -3.27
CA SER A 95 12.38 0.45 -2.11
C SER A 95 10.98 0.88 -2.53
N VAL A 96 9.95 0.42 -1.81
CA VAL A 96 8.56 0.68 -2.14
C VAL A 96 7.83 1.27 -0.94
N TYR A 97 7.16 2.42 -1.13
CA TYR A 97 6.19 2.91 -0.15
C TYR A 97 4.94 2.02 -0.19
N LEU A 98 4.59 1.31 0.87
CA LEU A 98 3.54 0.29 0.84
C LEU A 98 2.16 0.79 1.27
N GLY A 99 2.07 2.04 1.74
CA GLY A 99 0.84 2.63 2.24
C GLY A 99 0.93 3.05 3.71
N SER A 100 -0.21 3.44 4.27
CA SER A 100 -0.34 3.84 5.67
C SER A 100 -1.76 3.64 6.20
N ASP A 101 -1.95 3.92 7.48
CA ASP A 101 -3.27 4.08 8.11
C ASP A 101 -3.75 5.56 8.13
N LEU A 102 -3.06 6.46 7.42
CA LEU A 102 -3.31 7.90 7.45
C LEU A 102 -4.35 8.36 6.42
N HIS A 103 -4.49 7.65 5.30
CA HIS A 103 -5.43 7.98 4.24
C HIS A 103 -5.89 6.74 3.46
N ILE A 104 -7.16 6.73 3.03
CA ILE A 104 -7.77 5.60 2.30
C ILE A 104 -7.19 5.39 0.88
N SER A 105 -6.34 6.29 0.39
CA SER A 105 -5.63 6.08 -0.88
C SER A 105 -4.29 5.36 -0.69
N GLN A 106 -3.83 5.24 0.56
CA GLN A 106 -2.55 4.64 0.94
C GLN A 106 -1.38 5.11 0.08
N GLY A 107 -1.13 6.41 -0.08
CA GLY A 107 -0.07 6.92 -0.95
C GLY A 107 -0.13 8.41 -1.25
N VAL A 108 -1.34 8.99 -1.32
CA VAL A 108 -1.53 10.42 -1.65
C VAL A 108 -0.92 11.36 -0.60
N GLU A 109 -0.69 10.86 0.60
CA GLU A 109 0.02 11.54 1.67
C GLU A 109 1.51 11.75 1.38
N VAL A 110 2.11 11.04 0.43
CA VAL A 110 3.52 11.19 0.05
C VAL A 110 3.67 12.38 -0.90
N ALA A 111 4.40 13.39 -0.45
CA ALA A 111 4.63 14.66 -1.16
C ALA A 111 6.04 14.82 -1.74
N ASP A 112 6.98 13.99 -1.31
CA ASP A 112 8.35 13.88 -1.87
C ASP A 112 8.87 12.49 -1.52
N TRP A 113 9.57 11.85 -2.45
CA TRP A 113 10.19 10.54 -2.28
C TRP A 113 11.51 10.49 -3.03
N LYS A 114 12.60 10.22 -2.31
CA LYS A 114 13.96 10.16 -2.84
C LYS A 114 14.67 8.94 -2.29
N VAL A 115 15.28 8.17 -3.18
CA VAL A 115 16.08 7.00 -2.84
C VAL A 115 17.49 7.24 -3.33
N ASP A 116 18.44 7.22 -2.41
CA ASP A 116 19.87 7.20 -2.65
C ASP A 116 20.41 5.80 -2.29
N LEU A 117 21.71 5.55 -2.54
CA LEU A 117 22.35 4.24 -2.30
C LEU A 117 22.10 3.68 -0.89
N ASN A 118 22.18 4.53 0.13
CA ASN A 118 22.11 4.11 1.54
C ASN A 118 21.01 4.85 2.32
N GLU A 119 20.09 5.52 1.63
CA GLU A 119 19.10 6.36 2.31
C GLU A 119 17.81 6.49 1.51
N ILE A 120 16.68 6.46 2.21
CA ILE A 120 15.39 6.87 1.68
C ILE A 120 14.94 8.11 2.44
N LYS A 121 14.65 9.18 1.72
CA LYS A 121 14.05 10.40 2.24
C LYS A 121 12.64 10.52 1.69
N LEU A 122 11.66 10.66 2.56
CA LEU A 122 10.31 11.00 2.14
C LEU A 122 9.70 12.11 2.99
N THR A 123 8.79 12.85 2.38
CA THR A 123 7.97 13.85 3.06
C THR A 123 6.51 13.44 2.97
N LEU A 124 5.85 13.35 4.12
CA LEU A 124 4.41 13.20 4.22
C LEU A 124 3.76 14.59 4.31
N ARG A 125 2.63 14.79 3.65
CA ARG A 125 1.82 16.01 3.74
C ARG A 125 0.34 15.67 3.87
N LEU A 126 -0.27 16.12 4.96
CA LEU A 126 -1.71 15.97 5.21
C LEU A 126 -2.27 17.29 5.75
N PRO A 127 -3.50 17.71 5.36
CA PRO A 127 -4.10 18.99 5.77
C PRO A 127 -4.64 18.97 7.22
N ARG A 128 -4.20 18.00 8.04
CA ARG A 128 -4.68 17.74 9.39
C ARG A 128 -3.55 17.24 10.28
N LYS A 129 -3.73 17.37 11.59
CA LYS A 129 -2.88 16.68 12.57
C LYS A 129 -3.34 15.24 12.71
N VAL A 130 -2.44 14.28 12.55
CA VAL A 130 -2.75 12.85 12.67
C VAL A 130 -1.51 12.07 13.07
N GLU A 131 -1.72 11.02 13.86
CA GLU A 131 -0.71 10.02 14.21
C GLU A 131 -1.11 8.69 13.59
N GLY A 132 -0.11 7.90 13.21
CA GLY A 132 -0.33 6.62 12.57
C GLY A 132 0.97 5.97 12.17
N ARG A 133 0.91 5.07 11.20
CA ARG A 133 2.04 4.27 10.74
C ARG A 133 2.08 4.26 9.22
N ILE A 134 3.26 4.52 8.67
CA ILE A 134 3.55 4.21 7.27
C ILE A 134 4.25 2.86 7.17
N LYS A 135 4.12 2.22 6.02
CA LYS A 135 4.81 0.99 5.68
C LYS A 135 5.73 1.22 4.51
N VAL A 136 6.95 0.72 4.61
CA VAL A 136 7.96 0.82 3.55
C VAL A 136 8.66 -0.53 3.44
N TRP A 137 8.77 -1.05 2.22
CA TRP A 137 9.68 -2.14 1.94
C TRP A 137 11.02 -1.57 1.49
N VAL A 138 12.11 -2.14 1.97
CA VAL A 138 13.47 -1.73 1.58
C VAL A 138 14.33 -2.94 1.23
N PRO A 139 15.22 -2.83 0.24
CA PRO A 139 16.23 -3.84 0.00
C PRO A 139 17.32 -3.74 1.06
N GLY A 140 17.55 -4.82 1.79
CA GLY A 140 18.68 -4.93 2.72
C GLY A 140 18.39 -4.48 4.15
N VAL A 141 19.46 -4.10 4.87
CA VAL A 141 19.42 -3.91 6.32
C VAL A 141 19.28 -2.44 6.66
N VAL A 142 18.23 -2.11 7.43
CA VAL A 142 18.05 -0.77 7.99
C VAL A 142 19.02 -0.56 9.15
N HIS A 143 19.74 0.56 9.11
CA HIS A 143 20.59 1.04 10.18
C HIS A 143 19.81 1.89 11.19
N SER A 144 19.07 2.89 10.71
CA SER A 144 18.30 3.79 11.57
C SER A 144 17.09 4.39 10.84
N VAL A 145 16.08 4.80 11.60
CA VAL A 145 14.93 5.54 11.07
C VAL A 145 14.69 6.78 11.91
N LYS A 146 14.54 7.92 11.24
CA LYS A 146 14.23 9.21 11.87
C LYS A 146 12.93 9.76 11.33
N VAL A 147 12.11 10.31 12.22
CA VAL A 147 10.91 11.09 11.88
C VAL A 147 11.06 12.47 12.50
N ASN A 148 10.99 13.52 11.68
CA ASN A 148 11.22 14.91 12.11
C ASN A 148 12.52 15.06 12.92
N ASN A 149 13.61 14.47 12.41
CA ASN A 149 14.95 14.44 13.02
C ASN A 149 15.06 13.72 14.36
N GLN A 150 14.01 13.03 14.81
CA GLN A 150 14.03 12.20 16.01
C GLN A 150 14.10 10.73 15.62
N MET A 151 15.02 9.98 16.24
CA MET A 151 15.11 8.53 16.03
C MET A 151 13.86 7.85 16.58
N VAL A 152 13.28 6.94 15.80
CA VAL A 152 12.07 6.21 16.18
C VAL A 152 12.31 4.71 16.18
N ASN A 153 11.61 4.00 17.06
CA ASN A 153 11.58 2.54 17.03
C ASN A 153 10.60 2.08 15.95
N THR A 154 11.10 1.29 15.00
CA THR A 154 10.30 0.67 13.95
C THR A 154 10.02 -0.79 14.26
N GLN A 155 8.97 -1.32 13.63
CA GLN A 155 8.71 -2.77 13.62
C GLN A 155 9.00 -3.27 12.22
N THR A 156 9.74 -4.37 12.09
CA THR A 156 9.99 -5.01 10.80
C THR A 156 9.37 -6.40 10.83
N ASN A 157 8.55 -6.73 9.84
CA ASN A 157 7.98 -8.08 9.74
C ASN A 157 8.98 -9.06 9.06
N ALA A 158 8.59 -10.33 8.96
CA ALA A 158 9.42 -11.37 8.34
C ALA A 158 9.77 -11.09 6.86
N ASP A 159 8.93 -10.32 6.17
CA ASP A 159 9.08 -9.97 4.75
C ASP A 159 9.93 -8.71 4.53
N GLY A 160 10.51 -8.14 5.59
CA GLY A 160 11.32 -6.92 5.54
C GLY A 160 10.51 -5.61 5.44
N ILE A 161 9.20 -5.67 5.68
CA ILE A 161 8.34 -4.47 5.69
C ILE A 161 8.56 -3.72 6.99
N LEU A 162 9.09 -2.50 6.86
CA LEU A 162 9.22 -1.53 7.94
C LEU A 162 7.88 -0.87 8.20
N SER A 163 7.43 -0.93 9.44
CA SER A 163 6.33 -0.13 9.95
C SER A 163 6.89 0.99 10.81
N ILE A 164 6.70 2.24 10.37
CA ILE A 164 7.30 3.44 10.94
C ILE A 164 6.20 4.30 11.58
N PRO A 165 6.25 4.57 12.90
CA PRO A 165 5.32 5.49 13.53
C PRO A 165 5.58 6.91 13.06
N VAL A 166 4.53 7.66 12.73
CA VAL A 166 4.63 9.06 12.29
C VAL A 166 3.57 9.92 12.97
N ALA A 167 3.95 11.17 13.24
CA ALA A 167 3.03 12.24 13.63
C ALA A 167 3.13 13.35 12.57
N VAL A 168 2.03 13.58 11.85
CA VAL A 168 1.96 14.55 10.74
C VAL A 168 1.23 15.78 11.24
N GLY A 169 1.92 16.93 11.24
CA GLY A 169 1.40 18.22 11.68
C GLY A 169 1.21 19.22 10.55
N GLY A 170 0.80 18.75 9.37
CA GLY A 170 0.95 19.46 8.10
C GLY A 170 2.00 18.77 7.23
N PHE A 171 3.20 18.60 7.78
CA PHE A 171 4.28 17.82 7.18
C PHE A 171 4.90 16.86 8.20
N ALA A 172 5.49 15.77 7.71
CA ALA A 172 6.45 14.96 8.46
C ALA A 172 7.57 14.52 7.52
N HIS A 173 8.81 14.59 7.98
CA HIS A 173 9.98 14.16 7.23
C HIS A 173 10.47 12.84 7.80
N VAL A 174 10.60 11.82 6.94
CA VAL A 174 11.09 10.50 7.32
C VAL A 174 12.38 10.22 6.58
N VAL A 175 13.36 9.73 7.31
CA VAL A 175 14.66 9.29 6.79
C VAL A 175 14.88 7.86 7.23
N VAL A 176 15.10 6.96 6.28
CA VAL A 176 15.48 5.56 6.51
C VAL A 176 16.92 5.41 6.04
N GLU A 177 17.84 5.19 6.96
CA GLU A 177 19.26 4.94 6.67
C GLU A 177 19.49 3.43 6.54
N MET A 178 20.09 3.00 5.43
CA MET A 178 20.40 1.61 5.11
C MET A 178 21.92 1.37 5.23
N LYS A 179 22.32 0.12 5.46
CA LYS A 179 23.74 -0.27 5.55
C LYS A 179 24.40 -0.44 4.19
#